data_AF-A0A7L2FGB4-F1
#
_entry.id   AF-A0A7L2FGB4-F1
#
_cell.length_a   1.000
_cell.length_b   1.000
_cell.length_c   1.000
_cell.angle_alpha   90.00
_cell.angle_beta   90.00
_cell.angle_gamma   90.00
#
_symmetry.space_group_name_H-M   'P 1'
#
loop_
_entity.id
_entity.type
_entity.pdbx_description
1 polymer ?
#
loop_
_entity_poly.entity_id
_entity_poly.type
_entity_poly.pdbx_seq_one_letter_code
_entity_poly.pdbx_strand_id
1 'polypeptide(L)'
;PSAQIMFCTLNTHKVDMDKLLGAQIGLEDFIFAHVKGQRKEVEILKTDDMLGLTITDNGTGCAFIKRIKEGSIMDQTKTVCVGDHIETINGKNVSECRHYEVAKMLKDLEKGQKFKLELVEPLKAFEKLEPRSKGRTLSEAKISKGRETLRLRAKGPATVEEMPTEVEEKAIKKVDELLETYMGIRDTEL
;
A
#
# COMPACT_ATOMS: atom_id res chain seq x y z
N PRO A 1 1.78 15.79 -13.18
CA PRO A 1 2.94 14.97 -12.76
C PRO A 1 2.67 14.09 -11.52
N SER A 2 1.92 14.57 -10.51
CA SER A 2 1.58 13.82 -9.29
C SER A 2 0.57 12.67 -9.47
N ALA A 3 -0.31 12.75 -10.48
CA ALA A 3 -1.37 11.75 -10.72
C ALA A 3 -0.87 10.35 -11.15
N GLN A 4 0.44 10.14 -11.28
CA GLN A 4 1.02 8.86 -11.63
C GLN A 4 1.51 8.05 -10.42
N ILE A 5 1.80 8.66 -9.27
CA ILE A 5 2.33 7.92 -8.12
C ILE A 5 1.18 7.18 -7.44
N MET A 6 1.33 5.87 -7.28
CA MET A 6 0.37 5.01 -6.59
C MET A 6 0.71 4.95 -5.10
N PHE A 7 1.90 4.48 -4.76
CA PHE A 7 2.39 4.36 -3.39
C PHE A 7 3.92 4.39 -3.38
N CYS A 8 4.52 4.43 -2.19
CA CYS A 8 5.96 4.38 -2.03
C CYS A 8 6.37 3.22 -1.14
N THR A 9 7.58 2.69 -1.33
CA THR A 9 8.24 1.74 -0.43
C THR A 9 9.57 2.31 0.04
N LEU A 10 10.01 1.88 1.22
CA LEU A 10 11.29 2.25 1.80
C LEU A 10 12.35 1.19 1.46
N ASN A 11 13.52 1.62 1.00
CA ASN A 11 14.71 0.79 0.79
C ASN A 11 14.52 -0.40 -0.18
N THR A 12 13.51 -0.37 -1.04
CA THR A 12 13.27 -1.39 -2.07
C THR A 12 12.48 -0.82 -3.24
N HIS A 13 12.87 -1.19 -4.46
CA HIS A 13 12.11 -0.90 -5.68
C HIS A 13 11.06 -1.97 -5.99
N LYS A 14 11.06 -3.08 -5.23
CA LYS A 14 10.07 -4.15 -5.39
C LYS A 14 8.76 -3.76 -4.73
N VAL A 15 7.66 -4.31 -5.23
CA VAL A 15 6.35 -4.21 -4.59
C VAL A 15 6.36 -5.11 -3.34
N ASP A 16 6.88 -4.57 -2.25
CA ASP A 16 7.01 -5.22 -0.95
C ASP A 16 6.20 -4.45 0.08
N MET A 17 5.06 -5.01 0.46
CA MET A 17 4.09 -4.34 1.33
C MET A 17 4.50 -4.32 2.80
N ASP A 18 5.53 -5.08 3.19
CA ASP A 18 6.13 -4.98 4.52
C ASP A 18 7.09 -3.77 4.61
N LYS A 19 7.51 -3.26 3.45
CA LYS A 19 8.30 -2.03 3.30
C LYS A 19 7.49 -0.87 2.73
N LEU A 20 6.16 -0.97 2.75
CA LEU A 20 5.29 0.13 2.34
C LEU A 20 5.60 1.37 3.20
N LEU A 21 5.70 2.52 2.55
CA LEU A 21 5.93 3.79 3.22
C LEU A 21 4.82 4.01 4.25
N GLY A 22 5.18 3.91 5.52
CA GLY A 22 4.38 4.40 6.62
C GLY A 22 4.65 5.87 6.88
N ALA A 23 4.18 6.36 8.01
CA ALA A 23 4.39 7.75 8.42
C ALA A 23 5.75 8.00 9.07
N GLN A 24 6.59 6.98 9.23
CA GLN A 24 7.95 7.13 9.72
C GLN A 24 8.93 6.82 8.61
N ILE A 25 9.90 7.71 8.46
CA ILE A 25 10.96 7.64 7.47
C ILE A 25 12.27 7.85 8.21
N GLY A 26 13.14 6.84 8.19
CA GLY A 26 14.50 6.98 8.66
C GLY A 26 15.23 8.03 7.84
N LEU A 27 16.08 8.84 8.47
CA LEU A 27 16.77 9.95 7.80
C LEU A 27 17.68 9.50 6.65
N GLU A 28 18.07 8.23 6.63
CA GLU A 28 18.91 7.61 5.58
C GLU A 28 18.12 6.69 4.64
N ASP A 29 16.79 6.62 4.76
CA ASP A 29 15.97 5.75 3.93
C ASP A 29 15.87 6.25 2.49
N PHE A 30 15.97 5.31 1.55
CA PHE A 30 15.65 5.56 0.15
C PHE A 30 14.16 5.35 -0.10
N ILE A 31 13.49 6.38 -0.61
CA ILE A 31 12.07 6.29 -1.00
C ILE A 31 11.98 5.88 -2.47
N PHE A 32 11.30 4.77 -2.73
CA PHE A 32 10.97 4.31 -4.08
C PHE A 32 9.50 4.56 -4.36
N ALA A 33 9.21 5.40 -5.34
CA ALA A 33 7.85 5.68 -5.78
C ALA A 33 7.41 4.67 -6.85
N HIS A 34 6.29 4.00 -6.61
CA HIS A 34 5.63 3.10 -7.56
C HIS A 34 4.62 3.90 -8.35
N VAL A 35 4.74 3.89 -9.67
CA VAL A 35 3.89 4.67 -10.57
C VAL A 35 2.91 3.77 -11.34
N LYS A 36 1.80 4.35 -11.80
CA LYS A 36 0.78 3.69 -12.63
C LYS A 36 1.44 3.05 -13.86
N GLY A 37 1.28 1.73 -13.98
CA GLY A 37 1.72 0.93 -15.10
C GLY A 37 0.55 0.47 -15.97
N GLN A 38 0.47 -0.83 -16.20
CA GLN A 38 -0.52 -1.42 -17.10
C GLN A 38 -1.91 -1.46 -16.47
N ARG A 39 -2.92 -1.07 -17.26
CA ARG A 39 -4.33 -1.28 -16.93
C ARG A 39 -4.76 -2.70 -17.26
N LYS A 40 -5.57 -3.29 -16.38
CA LYS A 40 -6.16 -4.61 -16.57
C LYS A 40 -7.60 -4.64 -16.08
N GLU A 41 -8.35 -5.55 -16.66
CA GLU A 41 -9.75 -5.77 -16.36
C GLU A 41 -9.94 -7.23 -15.97
N VAL A 42 -10.75 -7.48 -14.95
CA VAL A 42 -11.06 -8.84 -14.50
C VAL A 42 -12.53 -8.93 -14.09
N GLU A 43 -13.17 -10.01 -14.50
CA GLU A 43 -14.53 -10.36 -14.09
C GLU A 43 -14.46 -11.60 -13.17
N ILE A 44 -15.05 -11.50 -11.98
CA ILE A 44 -14.93 -12.49 -10.90
C ILE A 44 -16.33 -12.87 -10.42
N LEU A 45 -16.59 -14.16 -10.23
CA LEU A 45 -17.79 -14.65 -9.55
C LEU A 45 -17.59 -14.57 -8.03
N LYS A 46 -18.43 -13.82 -7.32
CA LYS A 46 -18.37 -13.74 -5.85
C LYS A 46 -18.99 -15.00 -5.22
N THR A 47 -18.18 -16.01 -4.94
CA THR A 47 -18.63 -17.29 -4.37
C THR A 47 -18.69 -17.30 -2.84
N ASP A 48 -18.06 -16.32 -2.18
CA ASP A 48 -17.96 -16.17 -0.73
C ASP A 48 -18.22 -14.71 -0.34
N ASP A 49 -18.57 -14.46 0.92
CA ASP A 49 -18.76 -13.11 1.46
C ASP A 49 -17.41 -12.37 1.52
N MET A 50 -16.32 -13.10 1.77
CA MET A 50 -14.97 -12.57 1.80
C MET A 50 -14.21 -12.90 0.51
N LEU A 51 -13.75 -11.86 -0.19
CA LEU A 51 -12.89 -12.02 -1.37
C LEU A 51 -11.46 -12.46 -1.02
N GLY A 52 -11.02 -12.20 0.21
CA GLY A 52 -9.64 -12.45 0.66
C GLY A 52 -8.67 -11.34 0.27
N LEU A 53 -9.14 -10.09 0.19
CA LEU A 53 -8.30 -8.92 -0.03
C LEU A 53 -8.11 -8.14 1.26
N THR A 54 -6.92 -7.56 1.41
CA THR A 54 -6.66 -6.48 2.36
C THR A 54 -6.36 -5.21 1.56
N ILE A 55 -7.19 -4.18 1.72
CA ILE A 55 -7.08 -2.91 0.99
C ILE A 55 -6.39 -1.87 1.86
N THR A 56 -5.56 -1.03 1.24
CA THR A 56 -4.96 0.15 1.87
C THR A 56 -4.97 1.30 0.86
N ASP A 57 -4.56 2.50 1.24
CA ASP A 57 -4.43 3.63 0.32
C ASP A 57 -3.19 4.48 0.62
N ASN A 58 -2.90 5.42 -0.27
CA ASN A 58 -1.78 6.35 -0.13
C ASN A 58 -2.14 7.66 0.61
N GLY A 59 -3.29 7.71 1.28
CA GLY A 59 -3.82 8.90 1.94
C GLY A 59 -4.44 9.94 1.02
N THR A 60 -4.32 9.81 -0.31
CA THR A 60 -4.79 10.80 -1.30
C THR A 60 -5.66 10.19 -2.41
N GLY A 61 -6.46 9.16 -2.10
CA GLY A 61 -7.46 8.59 -3.00
C GLY A 61 -7.02 7.38 -3.83
N CYS A 62 -5.75 6.94 -3.74
CA CYS A 62 -5.30 5.75 -4.46
C CYS A 62 -5.42 4.50 -3.59
N ALA A 63 -6.56 3.80 -3.63
CA ALA A 63 -6.74 2.53 -2.91
C ALA A 63 -6.15 1.35 -3.69
N PHE A 64 -5.34 0.51 -3.05
CA PHE A 64 -4.66 -0.62 -3.68
C PHE A 64 -4.62 -1.87 -2.78
N ILE A 65 -4.33 -3.01 -3.41
CA ILE A 65 -4.31 -4.31 -2.74
C ILE A 65 -3.00 -4.48 -1.98
N LYS A 66 -3.07 -4.50 -0.65
CA LYS A 66 -1.91 -4.72 0.24
C LYS A 66 -1.62 -6.20 0.46
N ARG A 67 -2.64 -7.04 0.54
CA ARG A 67 -2.51 -8.49 0.70
C ARG A 67 -3.62 -9.23 -0.04
N ILE A 68 -3.30 -10.45 -0.44
CA ILE A 68 -4.24 -11.45 -0.95
C ILE A 68 -4.09 -12.68 -0.06
N LYS A 69 -5.18 -13.14 0.54
CA LYS A 69 -5.20 -14.31 1.42
C LYS A 69 -5.05 -15.58 0.59
N GLU A 70 -4.09 -16.44 0.95
CA GLU A 70 -3.89 -17.73 0.30
C GLU A 70 -5.17 -18.58 0.34
N GLY A 71 -5.47 -19.26 -0.78
CA GLY A 71 -6.66 -20.09 -0.95
C GLY A 71 -7.97 -19.32 -1.14
N SER A 72 -7.96 -17.99 -1.09
CA SER A 72 -9.15 -17.15 -1.33
C SER A 72 -9.56 -17.10 -2.80
N ILE A 73 -10.75 -16.53 -3.07
CA ILE A 73 -11.25 -16.26 -4.43
C ILE A 73 -10.23 -15.43 -5.22
N MET A 74 -9.65 -14.43 -4.57
CA MET A 74 -8.72 -13.51 -5.23
C MET A 74 -7.33 -14.14 -5.44
N ASP A 75 -6.89 -15.06 -4.58
CA ASP A 75 -5.66 -15.83 -4.81
C ASP A 75 -5.80 -16.79 -6.01
N GLN A 76 -6.99 -17.36 -6.21
CA GLN A 76 -7.29 -18.18 -7.38
C GLN A 76 -7.35 -17.33 -8.66
N THR A 77 -7.66 -16.04 -8.54
CA THR A 77 -7.72 -15.08 -9.65
C THR A 77 -6.33 -14.50 -9.96
N LYS A 78 -5.49 -15.28 -10.66
CA LYS A 78 -4.07 -14.96 -10.92
C LYS A 78 -3.79 -13.63 -11.63
N THR A 79 -4.80 -13.02 -12.26
CA THR A 79 -4.69 -11.69 -12.89
C THR A 79 -4.56 -10.56 -11.86
N VAL A 80 -5.07 -10.77 -10.64
CA VAL A 80 -5.03 -9.80 -9.55
C VAL A 80 -3.79 -10.03 -8.69
N CYS A 81 -3.08 -8.96 -8.39
CA CYS A 81 -1.78 -8.98 -7.73
C CYS A 81 -1.75 -7.96 -6.58
N VAL A 82 -0.86 -8.23 -5.62
CA VAL A 82 -0.50 -7.24 -4.59
C VAL A 82 0.12 -6.01 -5.28
N GLY A 83 -0.29 -4.83 -4.84
CA GLY A 83 0.10 -3.53 -5.39
C GLY A 83 -0.89 -2.97 -6.42
N ASP A 84 -1.82 -3.76 -6.94
CA ASP A 84 -2.80 -3.27 -7.89
C ASP A 84 -3.69 -2.17 -7.29
N HIS A 85 -3.74 -1.01 -7.93
CA HIS A 85 -4.72 0.03 -7.62
C HIS A 85 -6.08 -0.32 -8.22
N ILE A 86 -7.13 -0.15 -7.44
CA ILE A 86 -8.51 -0.38 -7.88
C ILE A 86 -9.05 0.95 -8.44
N GLU A 87 -9.17 1.06 -9.76
CA GLU A 87 -9.73 2.26 -10.40
C GLU A 87 -11.26 2.23 -10.41
N THR A 88 -11.87 1.08 -10.72
CA THR A 88 -13.33 0.93 -10.76
C THR A 88 -13.84 -0.41 -10.22
N ILE A 89 -15.07 -0.40 -9.70
CA ILE A 89 -15.85 -1.58 -9.29
C ILE A 89 -17.19 -1.52 -10.02
N ASN A 90 -17.49 -2.50 -10.88
CA ASN A 90 -18.68 -2.53 -11.74
C ASN A 90 -18.88 -1.22 -12.53
N GLY A 91 -17.78 -0.63 -13.02
CA GLY A 91 -17.78 0.63 -13.75
C GLY A 91 -17.93 1.89 -12.88
N LYS A 92 -18.17 1.77 -11.57
CA LYS A 92 -18.13 2.90 -10.65
C LYS A 92 -16.68 3.27 -10.35
N ASN A 93 -16.29 4.50 -10.65
CA ASN A 93 -14.97 5.01 -10.28
C ASN A 93 -14.82 5.10 -8.75
N VAL A 94 -13.71 4.58 -8.24
CA VAL A 94 -13.36 4.60 -6.81
C VAL A 94 -11.95 5.19 -6.58
N SER A 95 -11.41 5.92 -7.58
CA SER A 95 -10.08 6.53 -7.54
C SER A 95 -9.95 7.73 -6.58
N GLU A 96 -11.04 8.14 -5.95
CA GLU A 96 -11.05 9.18 -4.90
C GLU A 96 -11.56 8.64 -3.56
N CYS A 97 -11.94 7.36 -3.51
CA CYS A 97 -12.42 6.72 -2.30
C CYS A 97 -11.25 6.34 -1.38
N ARG A 98 -11.48 6.42 -0.07
CA ARG A 98 -10.56 5.84 0.92
C ARG A 98 -10.64 4.32 0.92
N HIS A 99 -9.58 3.67 1.37
CA HIS A 99 -9.46 2.21 1.42
C HIS A 99 -10.65 1.52 2.10
N TYR A 100 -11.18 2.11 3.17
CA TYR A 100 -12.32 1.57 3.93
C TYR A 100 -13.63 1.63 3.14
N GLU A 101 -13.81 2.63 2.28
CA GLU A 101 -14.97 2.74 1.41
C GLU A 101 -14.90 1.70 0.29
N VAL A 102 -13.71 1.53 -0.30
CA VAL A 102 -13.44 0.51 -1.32
C VAL A 102 -13.64 -0.89 -0.76
N ALA A 103 -13.08 -1.18 0.42
CA ALA A 103 -13.26 -2.46 1.12
C ALA A 103 -14.74 -2.72 1.42
N LYS A 104 -15.48 -1.70 1.87
CA LYS A 104 -16.92 -1.80 2.09
C LYS A 104 -17.68 -2.09 0.79
N MET A 105 -17.39 -1.39 -0.31
CA MET A 105 -18.05 -1.63 -1.60
C MET A 105 -17.84 -3.06 -2.09
N LEU A 106 -16.62 -3.61 -1.94
CA LEU A 106 -16.31 -5.00 -2.29
C LEU A 106 -17.06 -6.00 -1.40
N LYS A 107 -17.15 -5.70 -0.09
CA LYS A 107 -17.90 -6.50 0.87
C LYS A 107 -19.40 -6.52 0.57
N ASP A 108 -19.96 -5.39 0.16
CA ASP A 108 -21.39 -5.20 -0.12
C ASP A 108 -21.84 -5.76 -1.48
N LEU A 109 -20.91 -6.22 -2.35
CA LEU A 109 -21.24 -6.90 -3.60
C LEU A 109 -22.11 -8.16 -3.35
N GLU A 110 -23.04 -8.44 -4.24
CA GLU A 110 -23.96 -9.58 -4.08
C GLU A 110 -23.24 -10.92 -4.30
N LYS A 111 -23.39 -11.84 -3.34
CA LYS A 111 -22.88 -13.21 -3.45
C LYS A 111 -23.65 -13.97 -4.52
N GLY A 112 -22.94 -14.77 -5.31
CA GLY A 112 -23.50 -15.52 -6.44
C GLY A 112 -23.54 -14.74 -7.75
N GLN A 113 -23.21 -13.44 -7.73
CA GLN A 113 -23.11 -12.63 -8.94
C GLN A 113 -21.66 -12.38 -9.35
N LYS A 114 -21.49 -12.12 -10.65
CA LYS A 114 -20.21 -11.64 -11.17
C LYS A 114 -20.06 -10.15 -10.95
N PHE A 115 -18.84 -9.73 -10.67
CA PHE A 115 -18.47 -8.32 -10.62
C PHE A 115 -17.20 -8.09 -11.43
N LYS A 116 -17.03 -6.86 -11.91
CA LYS A 116 -15.92 -6.43 -12.74
C LYS A 116 -15.04 -5.44 -11.96
N LEU A 117 -13.73 -5.64 -12.01
CA LEU A 117 -12.73 -4.72 -11.51
C LEU A 117 -11.87 -4.21 -12.65
N GLU A 118 -11.63 -2.90 -12.67
CA GLU A 118 -10.56 -2.30 -13.47
C GLU A 118 -9.43 -1.89 -12.54
N LEU A 119 -8.25 -2.43 -12.82
CA LEU A 119 -7.07 -2.34 -11.97
C LEU A 119 -5.91 -1.70 -12.73
N VAL A 120 -5.01 -1.06 -11.99
CA VAL A 120 -3.73 -0.57 -12.51
C VAL A 120 -2.61 -1.23 -11.74
N GLU A 121 -1.76 -1.98 -12.44
CA GLU A 121 -0.57 -2.58 -11.85
C GLU A 121 0.53 -1.51 -11.70
N PRO A 122 1.30 -1.50 -10.60
CA PRO A 122 2.48 -0.64 -10.50
C PRO A 122 3.50 -1.01 -11.57
N LEU A 123 4.14 0.00 -12.15
CA LEU A 123 5.19 -0.21 -13.14
C LEU A 123 6.35 -0.97 -12.51
N LYS A 124 6.53 -2.23 -12.90
CA LYS A 124 7.65 -3.06 -12.46
C LYS A 124 8.93 -2.53 -13.10
N ALA A 125 9.90 -2.15 -12.27
CA ALA A 125 11.26 -1.94 -12.76
C ALA A 125 11.81 -3.27 -13.29
N PHE A 126 12.34 -3.28 -14.51
CA PHE A 126 13.06 -4.43 -15.03
C PHE A 126 14.15 -4.83 -14.03
N GLU A 127 14.29 -6.13 -13.73
CA GLU A 127 15.18 -6.72 -12.72
C GLU A 127 16.69 -6.38 -12.87
N LYS A 128 17.07 -5.53 -13.83
CA LYS A 128 18.45 -5.12 -14.14
C LYS A 128 18.90 -3.80 -13.52
N LEU A 129 18.17 -3.24 -12.56
CA LEU A 129 18.67 -2.11 -11.77
C LEU A 129 19.47 -2.64 -10.58
N GLU A 130 20.74 -2.97 -10.82
CA GLU A 130 21.73 -2.96 -9.74
C GLU A 130 21.71 -1.57 -9.08
N PRO A 131 21.79 -1.46 -7.74
CA PRO A 131 22.00 -0.17 -7.11
C PRO A 131 23.29 0.40 -7.70
N ARG A 132 23.19 1.46 -8.49
CA ARG A 132 24.37 2.22 -8.92
C ARG A 132 24.97 2.87 -7.67
N SER A 133 25.80 2.10 -6.99
CA SER A 133 26.75 2.57 -6.00
C SER A 133 27.78 3.41 -6.75
N LYS A 134 27.56 4.74 -6.73
CA LYS A 134 28.56 5.82 -6.75
C LYS A 134 27.87 7.12 -7.16
N GLY A 135 27.18 7.74 -6.21
CA GLY A 135 26.67 9.09 -6.33
C GLY A 135 27.07 9.91 -5.11
N ARG A 136 28.16 10.68 -5.25
CA ARG A 136 28.64 11.80 -4.41
C ARG A 136 28.62 11.59 -2.89
N THR A 137 29.82 11.53 -2.30
CA THR A 137 30.08 11.92 -0.90
C THR A 137 29.49 13.31 -0.65
N LEU A 138 28.27 13.34 -0.11
CA LEU A 138 27.76 14.49 0.61
C LEU A 138 28.62 14.60 1.86
N SER A 139 29.29 15.74 2.00
CA SER A 139 30.05 16.12 3.18
C SER A 139 29.29 15.74 4.44
N GLU A 140 29.98 15.04 5.35
CA GLU A 140 29.49 14.64 6.68
C GLU A 140 28.89 15.84 7.43
N ALA A 141 27.60 16.09 7.23
CA ALA A 141 26.80 16.71 8.26
C ALA A 141 26.79 15.69 9.40
N LYS A 142 27.39 16.05 10.53
CA LYS A 142 27.26 15.30 11.79
C LYS A 142 25.79 15.26 12.20
N ILE A 143 25.04 14.36 11.60
CA ILE A 143 23.73 13.93 12.11
C ILE A 143 24.08 12.93 13.20
N SER A 144 23.60 13.23 14.40
CA SER A 144 23.68 12.39 15.59
C SER A 144 23.44 10.93 15.22
N LYS A 145 24.20 10.00 15.82
CA LYS A 145 23.87 8.57 15.86
C LYS A 145 22.61 8.32 16.74
N GLY A 146 21.59 9.16 16.59
CA GLY A 146 20.32 9.09 17.27
C GLY A 146 19.35 8.28 16.44
N ARG A 147 18.47 7.52 17.10
CA ARG A 147 17.34 6.79 16.50
C ARG A 147 16.26 7.77 16.02
N GLU A 148 16.62 8.77 15.23
CA GLU A 148 15.72 9.84 14.80
C GLU A 148 15.01 9.44 13.50
N THR A 149 13.71 9.72 13.41
CA THR A 149 12.87 9.48 12.24
C THR A 149 12.13 10.76 11.89
N LEU A 150 11.93 11.01 10.59
CA LEU A 150 10.96 11.98 10.14
C LEU A 150 9.56 11.38 10.28
N ARG A 151 8.70 12.02 11.07
CA ARG A 151 7.29 11.66 11.26
C ARG A 151 6.42 12.52 10.35
N LEU A 152 5.75 11.88 9.41
CA LEU A 152 4.68 12.47 8.61
C LEU A 152 3.36 12.31 9.37
N ARG A 153 2.54 13.36 9.42
CA ARG A 153 1.25 13.32 10.11
C ARG A 153 0.14 13.66 9.13
N ALA A 154 -1.00 12.96 9.23
CA ALA A 154 -2.17 13.30 8.43
C ALA A 154 -2.70 14.71 8.71
N LYS A 155 -2.51 15.21 9.95
CA LYS A 155 -2.83 16.57 10.37
C LYS A 155 -1.63 17.18 11.10
N GLY A 156 -1.15 18.32 10.62
CA GLY A 156 -0.01 19.05 11.20
C GLY A 156 1.28 18.92 10.39
N PRO A 157 2.33 19.66 10.77
CA PRO A 157 3.62 19.62 10.08
C PRO A 157 4.35 18.29 10.34
N ALA A 158 5.26 17.93 9.43
CA ALA A 158 6.21 16.85 9.66
C ALA A 158 7.23 17.26 10.74
N THR A 159 7.58 16.32 11.62
CA THR A 159 8.46 16.53 12.78
C THR A 159 9.57 15.50 12.81
N VAL A 160 10.73 15.85 13.36
CA VAL A 160 11.78 14.86 13.67
C VAL A 160 11.51 14.34 15.08
N GLU A 161 11.37 13.03 15.21
CA GLU A 161 11.00 12.34 16.44
C GLU A 161 11.92 11.13 16.68
N GLU A 162 11.96 10.62 17.91
CA GLU A 162 12.60 9.34 18.16
C GLU A 162 11.78 8.19 17.54
N MET A 163 12.47 7.17 17.06
CA MET A 163 11.83 5.95 16.59
C MET A 163 11.02 5.31 17.72
N PRO A 164 9.84 4.73 17.40
CA PRO A 164 9.04 4.00 18.38
C PRO A 164 9.86 2.91 19.06
N THR A 165 9.53 2.69 20.32
CA THR A 165 10.05 1.54 21.06
C THR A 165 9.47 0.25 20.49
N GLU A 166 10.17 -0.88 20.70
CA GLU A 166 9.67 -2.20 20.28
C GLU A 166 8.28 -2.54 20.85
N VAL A 167 7.93 -1.95 21.99
CA VAL A 167 6.62 -2.13 22.64
C VAL A 167 5.53 -1.41 21.84
N GLU A 168 5.80 -0.18 21.42
CA GLU A 168 4.88 0.62 20.59
C GLU A 168 4.71 0.02 19.21
N GLU A 169 5.79 -0.45 18.57
CA GLU A 169 5.72 -1.16 17.29
C GLU A 169 4.83 -2.41 17.37
N LYS A 170 4.98 -3.20 18.44
CA LYS A 170 4.13 -4.38 18.68
C LYS A 170 2.67 -3.99 18.90
N ALA A 171 2.40 -2.88 19.58
CA ALA A 171 1.05 -2.40 19.80
C ALA A 171 0.38 -1.97 18.48
N ILE A 172 1.08 -1.17 17.66
CA ILE A 172 0.61 -0.73 16.33
C ILE A 172 0.29 -1.95 15.46
N LYS A 173 1.20 -2.93 15.42
CA LYS A 173 1.00 -4.16 14.64
C LYS A 173 -0.26 -4.92 15.05
N LYS A 174 -0.52 -5.05 16.36
CA LYS A 174 -1.72 -5.73 16.86
C LYS A 174 -3.01 -5.01 16.47
N VAL A 175 -3.02 -3.68 16.48
CA VAL A 175 -4.18 -2.90 16.04
C VAL A 175 -4.43 -3.12 14.54
N ASP A 176 -3.37 -3.07 13.73
CA ASP A 176 -3.47 -3.29 12.27
C ASP A 176 -3.94 -4.71 11.92
N GLU A 177 -3.56 -5.73 12.70
CA GLU A 177 -4.06 -7.11 12.58
C GLU A 177 -5.56 -7.22 12.89
N LEU A 178 -6.07 -6.46 13.87
CA LEU A 178 -7.50 -6.41 14.18
C LEU A 178 -8.28 -5.72 13.06
N LEU A 179 -7.77 -4.60 12.53
CA LEU A 179 -8.39 -3.91 11.40
C LEU A 179 -8.49 -4.81 10.17
N GLU A 180 -7.43 -5.58 9.88
CA GLU A 180 -7.43 -6.54 8.78
C GLU A 180 -8.47 -7.63 8.99
N THR A 181 -8.52 -8.20 10.19
CA THR A 181 -9.42 -9.31 10.53
C THR A 181 -10.89 -8.91 10.43
N TYR A 182 -11.26 -7.72 10.93
CA TYR A 182 -12.66 -7.31 11.03
C TYR A 182 -13.14 -6.48 9.84
N MET A 183 -12.25 -5.76 9.17
CA MET A 183 -12.60 -4.79 8.13
C MET A 183 -11.90 -5.02 6.79
N GLY A 184 -10.92 -5.93 6.71
CA GLY A 184 -10.18 -6.18 5.47
C GLY A 184 -9.35 -4.97 5.03
N ILE A 185 -8.94 -4.12 5.98
CA ILE A 185 -8.08 -2.96 5.70
C ILE A 185 -6.85 -2.95 6.60
N ARG A 186 -5.82 -2.22 6.19
CA ARG A 186 -4.69 -1.87 7.05
C ARG A 186 -4.31 -0.40 6.89
N ASP A 187 -4.16 0.28 8.00
CA ASP A 187 -3.87 1.71 8.09
C ASP A 187 -3.10 1.99 9.38
N THR A 188 -1.80 2.25 9.25
CA THR A 188 -0.92 2.47 10.41
C THR A 188 -1.07 3.86 11.02
N GLU A 189 -1.79 4.77 10.37
CA GLU A 189 -2.02 6.14 10.86
C GLU A 189 -3.38 6.37 11.51
N LEU A 190 -4.30 5.39 11.42
CA LEU A 190 -5.64 5.47 12.00
C LEU A 190 -5.60 5.38 13.53
#